data_AF-A0A6G3X1C8-F1
#
_entry.id   AF-A0A6G3X1C8-F1
#
_cell.length_a   1.000
_cell.length_b   1.000
_cell.length_c   1.000
_cell.angle_alpha   90.00
_cell.angle_beta   90.00
_cell.angle_gamma   90.00
#
_symmetry.space_group_name_H-M   'P 1'
#
loop_
_entity.id
_entity.type
_entity.pdbx_description
1 polymer ?
#
loop_
_entity_poly.entity_id
_entity_poly.type
_entity_poly.pdbx_seq_one_letter_code
_entity_poly.pdbx_strand_id
1 'polypeptide(L)' 'KFTLHYTSDHYGPATAEEFKAIQQQLNRSGLFDVSVRGEEWSQYRPEQKRGDYAAYGMGWFPDFPDP' A
#
# COMPACT_ATOMS: atom_id res chain seq x y z
N LYS A 1 8.07 6.60 12.56
CA LYS A 1 8.11 7.17 11.19
C LYS A 1 8.28 6.03 10.19
N PHE A 2 7.44 5.95 9.14
CA PHE A 2 7.59 4.96 8.07
C PHE A 2 6.91 5.42 6.78
N THR A 3 7.21 4.75 5.67
CA THR A 3 6.51 4.94 4.39
C THR A 3 5.55 3.79 4.17
N LEU A 4 4.31 4.11 3.83
CA LEU A 4 3.28 3.16 3.41
C LEU A 4 3.30 3.07 1.86
N HIS A 5 3.72 1.93 1.33
CA HIS A 5 3.89 1.71 -0.11
C HIS A 5 2.64 1.10 -0.75
N TYR A 6 2.26 1.58 -1.93
CA TYR A 6 1.16 1.02 -2.73
C TYR A 6 1.52 0.94 -4.21
N THR A 7 0.73 0.19 -4.97
CA THR A 7 0.84 0.10 -6.43
C THR A 7 -0.05 1.13 -7.12
N SER A 8 0.50 1.85 -8.11
CA SER A 8 -0.21 2.89 -8.89
C SER A 8 -1.10 2.34 -9.99
N ASP A 9 -0.88 1.10 -10.43
CA ASP A 9 -1.35 0.56 -11.71
C ASP A 9 -2.08 -0.80 -11.59
N HIS A 10 -2.07 -1.45 -10.42
CA HIS A 10 -2.62 -2.81 -10.27
C HIS A 10 -4.00 -2.89 -9.61
N TYR A 11 -4.27 -2.07 -8.58
CA TYR A 11 -5.52 -2.16 -7.78
C TYR A 11 -6.56 -1.10 -8.11
N GLY A 12 -6.36 -0.38 -9.21
CA GLY A 12 -7.30 0.61 -9.73
C GLY A 12 -7.01 2.03 -9.26
N PRO A 13 -7.72 3.02 -9.84
CA PRO A 13 -7.38 4.44 -9.69
C PRO A 13 -7.64 4.99 -8.27
N ALA A 14 -8.49 4.33 -7.48
CA ALA A 14 -8.83 4.78 -6.13
C ALA A 14 -7.72 4.53 -5.10
N THR A 15 -6.76 3.63 -5.37
CA THR A 15 -5.76 3.22 -4.40
C THR A 15 -4.92 4.39 -3.86
N ALA A 16 -4.56 5.36 -4.70
CA ALA A 16 -3.80 6.52 -4.24
C ALA A 16 -4.56 7.37 -3.21
N GLU A 17 -5.87 7.54 -3.42
CA GLU A 17 -6.74 8.30 -2.52
C GLU A 17 -6.95 7.57 -1.19
N GLU A 18 -7.15 6.25 -1.24
CA GLU A 18 -7.26 5.39 -0.06
C GLU A 18 -6.01 5.48 0.81
N PHE A 19 -4.82 5.37 0.22
CA PHE A 19 -3.55 5.45 0.95
C PHE A 19 -3.33 6.84 1.56
N LYS A 20 -3.72 7.90 0.85
CA LYS A 20 -3.71 9.26 1.40
C LYS A 20 -4.67 9.42 2.57
N ALA A 21 -5.86 8.81 2.52
CA ALA A 21 -6.80 8.83 3.64
C ALA A 21 -6.23 8.08 4.86
N ILE A 22 -5.62 6.92 4.67
CA ILE A 22 -4.95 6.16 5.74
C ILE A 22 -3.81 6.98 6.35
N GLN A 23 -2.97 7.61 5.53
CA GLN A 23 -1.91 8.50 5.99
C GLN A 23 -2.45 9.59 6.93
N GLN A 24 -3.51 10.29 6.49
CA GLN A 24 -4.12 11.36 7.27
C GLN A 24 -4.69 10.87 8.60
N GLN A 25 -5.34 9.70 8.61
CA GLN A 25 -5.88 9.10 9.82
C GLN A 25 -4.78 8.72 10.82
N LEU A 26 -3.71 8.07 10.34
CA LEU A 26 -2.57 7.69 11.17
C LEU A 26 -1.85 8.92 11.73
N ASN A 27 -1.55 9.92 10.90
CA ASN A 27 -0.85 11.13 11.37
C ASN A 27 -1.71 11.95 12.33
N ARG A 28 -3.04 11.99 12.14
CA ARG A 28 -3.97 12.71 13.04
C ARG A 28 -3.97 12.16 14.45
N SER A 29 -3.65 10.88 14.64
CA SER A 29 -3.55 10.29 15.98
C SER A 29 -2.42 10.89 16.82
N GLY A 30 -1.42 11.53 16.20
CA GLY A 30 -0.20 12.00 16.87
C GLY A 30 0.78 10.88 17.24
N LEU A 31 0.46 9.62 16.96
CA LEU A 31 1.31 8.46 17.27
C LEU A 31 2.25 8.08 16.11
N PHE A 32 1.94 8.54 14.89
CA PHE A 32 2.67 8.15 13.69
C PHE A 32 3.14 9.36 12.88
N ASP A 33 4.21 9.13 12.12
CA ASP A 33 4.71 10.01 11.06
C ASP A 33 4.81 9.16 9.79
N VAL A 34 3.77 9.21 8.96
CA VAL A 34 3.57 8.36 7.79
C VAL A 34 3.71 9.18 6.50
N SER A 35 4.57 8.71 5.60
CA SER A 35 4.59 9.09 4.19
C SER A 35 3.91 8.02 3.33
N VAL A 36 3.41 8.37 2.15
CA VAL A 36 2.88 7.40 1.18
C VAL A 36 3.72 7.45 -0.10
N ARG A 37 3.95 6.28 -0.73
CA ARG A 37 4.67 6.17 -1.99
C ARG A 37 3.98 5.16 -2.91
N GLY A 38 3.63 5.64 -4.11
CA GLY A 38 3.07 4.82 -5.18
C GLY A 38 4.16 4.39 -6.16
N GLU A 39 4.14 3.13 -6.58
CA GLU A 39 5.12 2.53 -7.50
C GLU A 39 4.41 1.61 -8.49
N GLU A 40 4.96 1.47 -9.70
CA GLU A 40 4.41 0.54 -10.70
C GLU A 40 4.55 -0.91 -10.23
N TRP A 41 3.57 -1.76 -10.55
CA TRP A 41 3.46 -3.14 -10.06
C TRP A 41 4.71 -3.97 -10.37
N SER A 42 5.28 -3.73 -11.55
CA SER A 42 6.48 -4.41 -12.04
C SER A 42 7.70 -4.19 -11.13
N GLN A 43 7.81 -3.02 -10.51
CA GLN A 43 8.82 -2.70 -9.50
C GLN A 43 8.37 -3.13 -8.10
N TYR A 44 7.11 -2.82 -7.78
CA TYR A 44 6.52 -3.02 -6.46
C TYR A 44 6.58 -4.46 -5.99
N ARG A 45 6.17 -5.41 -6.85
CA ARG A 45 6.00 -6.82 -6.43
C ARG A 45 7.33 -7.51 -6.09
N PRO A 46 8.43 -7.37 -6.86
CA PRO A 46 9.73 -7.91 -6.48
C PRO A 46 10.31 -7.28 -5.19
N GLU A 47 10.22 -5.97 -5.04
CA GLU A 47 10.70 -5.24 -3.84
C GLU A 47 9.92 -5.63 -2.58
N GLN A 48 8.59 -5.71 -2.69
CA GLN A 48 7.72 -6.21 -1.62
C GLN A 48 8.12 -7.63 -1.20
N LYS A 49 8.32 -8.55 -2.14
CA LYS A 49 8.72 -9.94 -1.85
C LYS A 49 10.09 -10.05 -1.20
N ARG A 50 11.02 -9.14 -1.53
CA ARG A 50 12.36 -9.07 -0.93
C ARG A 50 12.32 -8.52 0.50
N GLY A 51 11.24 -7.84 0.88
CA GLY A 51 11.04 -7.27 2.21
C GLY A 51 11.50 -5.82 2.33
N ASP A 52 11.59 -5.08 1.22
CA ASP A 52 12.15 -3.73 1.21
C ASP A 52 11.21 -2.67 1.83
N TYR A 53 9.92 -3.00 1.97
CA TYR A 53 8.92 -2.08 2.50
C TYR A 53 8.57 -2.40 3.96
N ALA A 54 8.64 -1.39 4.83
CA ALA A 54 8.24 -1.51 6.23
C ALA A 54 6.72 -1.76 6.38
N ALA A 55 5.90 -1.16 5.52
CA ALA A 55 4.45 -1.35 5.45
C ALA A 55 3.97 -1.12 4.02
N TYR A 56 3.00 -1.93 3.57
CA TYR A 56 2.60 -1.93 2.17
C TYR A 56 1.16 -2.42 1.96
N GLY A 57 0.52 -1.95 0.88
CA GLY A 57 -0.81 -2.34 0.45
C GLY A 57 -0.84 -3.64 -0.35
N MET A 58 -1.73 -4.56 0.00
CA MET A 58 -1.88 -5.79 -0.77
C MET A 58 -3.35 -6.12 -0.95
N GLY A 59 -3.80 -6.26 -2.19
CA GLY A 59 -5.07 -6.88 -2.51
C GLY A 59 -4.92 -8.40 -2.56
N TRP A 60 -5.97 -9.11 -2.17
CA TRP A 60 -6.06 -10.55 -2.35
C TRP A 60 -7.43 -10.90 -2.92
N PHE A 61 -7.42 -11.73 -3.95
CA PHE A 61 -8.61 -12.38 -4.48
C PHE A 61 -8.36 -13.88 -4.45
N PRO A 62 -9.38 -14.69 -4.11
CA PRO A 62 -9.23 -16.13 -4.15
C PRO A 62 -8.99 -16.59 -5.58
N ASP A 63 -8.03 -17.51 -5.76
CA ASP A 63 -7.81 -18.15 -7.05
C ASP A 63 -9.01 -19.03 -7.46
N PHE A 64 -9.70 -19.60 -6.46
CA PHE A 64 -10.91 -20.39 -6.62
C PHE A 64 -11.93 -19.96 -5.56
N PRO A 65 -13.20 -19.68 -5.93
CA PRO A 65 -14.25 -19.45 -4.95
C PRO A 65 -14.53 -20.76 -4.22
N ASP A 66 -14.08 -20.89 -2.97
CA ASP A 66 -14.53 -21.96 -2.09
C ASP A 66 -15.98 -21.65 -1.66
N PRO A 67 -16.93 -22.61 -1.78
CA PRO A 67 -18.34 -22.42 -1.44
C PRO A 67 -18.62 -22.27 0.06
#